data_AF-A0AAW6SEW5-F1
#
_entry.id   AF-A0AAW6SEW5-F1
#
_cell.length_a   1.000
_cell.length_b   1.000
_cell.length_c   1.000
_cell.angle_alpha   90.00
_cell.angle_beta   90.00
_cell.angle_gamma   90.00
#
_symmetry.space_group_name_H-M   'P 1'
#
loop_
_entity.id
_entity.type
_entity.pdbx_description
1 polymer ?
#
loop_
_entity_poly.entity_id
_entity_poly.type
_entity_poly.pdbx_seq_one_letter_code
_entity_poly.pdbx_strand_id
1 'polypeptide(L)' 'QLMDALVTFLSRNHHNVIIEGVESEAHKEWLQGMEWFAIQGHYWREVSIEQLVADDIAM' A
#
# COMPACT_ATOMS: atom_id res chain seq x y z
N GLN A 1 14.73 -6.00 -8.25
CA GLN A 1 15.52 -4.79 -7.90
C GLN A 1 15.52 -4.62 -6.38
N LEU A 2 16.32 -3.70 -5.80
CA LEU A 2 16.53 -3.56 -4.35
C LEU A 2 15.25 -3.60 -3.50
N MET A 3 14.19 -2.90 -3.94
CA MET A 3 12.93 -2.83 -3.18
C MET A 3 12.27 -4.19 -3.01
N ASP A 4 12.12 -4.94 -4.10
CA ASP A 4 11.57 -6.29 -4.10
C ASP A 4 12.35 -7.25 -3.16
N ALA A 5 13.69 -7.18 -3.19
CA ALA A 5 14.53 -7.97 -2.30
C ALA A 5 14.35 -7.59 -0.82
N LEU A 6 14.23 -6.29 -0.53
CA LEU A 6 14.00 -5.78 0.82
C LEU A 6 12.63 -6.19 1.37
N VAL A 7 11.57 -6.01 0.57
CA VAL A 7 10.19 -6.39 0.94
C VAL A 7 10.11 -7.90 1.16
N THR A 8 10.68 -8.69 0.26
CA THR A 8 10.75 -10.15 0.39
C THR A 8 11.51 -10.57 1.66
N PHE A 9 12.64 -9.93 1.97
CA PHE A 9 13.39 -10.23 3.19
C PHE A 9 12.54 -9.95 4.44
N LEU A 10 11.90 -8.78 4.52
CA LEU A 10 11.08 -8.40 5.67
C LEU A 10 9.85 -9.31 5.83
N SER A 11 9.16 -9.62 4.74
CA SER A 11 8.04 -10.57 4.68
C SER A 11 8.45 -11.94 5.24
N ARG A 12 9.56 -12.49 4.75
CA ARG A 12 10.10 -13.79 5.22
C ARG A 12 10.56 -13.78 6.67
N ASN A 13 10.79 -12.61 7.26
CA ASN A 13 11.13 -12.43 8.67
C ASN A 13 9.91 -11.97 9.50
N HIS A 14 8.69 -12.20 9.01
CA HIS A 14 7.44 -11.95 9.72
C HIS A 14 7.19 -10.48 10.08
N HIS A 15 7.66 -9.56 9.23
CA HIS A 15 7.33 -8.15 9.33
C HIS A 15 6.23 -7.77 8.34
N ASN A 16 5.23 -7.03 8.82
CA ASN A 16 4.24 -6.39 7.96
C ASN A 16 4.86 -5.13 7.35
N VAL A 17 5.03 -5.10 6.03
CA VAL A 17 5.61 -3.96 5.31
C VAL A 17 4.51 -3.10 4.73
N ILE A 18 4.47 -1.83 5.13
CA ILE A 18 3.60 -0.81 4.55
C ILE A 18 4.45 0.03 3.60
N ILE A 19 4.00 0.18 2.36
CA ILE A 19 4.66 1.03 1.37
C ILE A 19 3.94 2.38 1.34
N GLU A 20 4.64 3.45 1.70
CA GLU A 20 4.13 4.82 1.63
C GLU A 20 4.53 5.53 0.34
N GLY A 21 3.83 6.61 -0.01
CA GLY A 21 4.12 7.43 -1.20
C GLY A 21 3.54 6.87 -2.51
N VAL A 22 2.48 6.06 -2.44
CA VAL A 22 1.76 5.62 -3.64
C VAL A 22 0.87 6.77 -4.14
N GLU A 23 1.12 7.25 -5.36
CA GLU A 23 0.49 8.47 -5.91
C GLU A 23 -0.13 8.24 -7.30
N SER A 24 0.20 7.13 -7.96
CA SER A 24 -0.24 6.83 -9.33
C SER A 24 -0.44 5.33 -9.56
N GLU A 25 -1.18 4.97 -10.63
CA GLU A 25 -1.29 3.56 -11.06
C GLU A 25 0.08 2.95 -11.39
N ALA A 26 0.98 3.75 -11.97
CA ALA A 26 2.34 3.29 -12.28
C ALA A 26 3.09 2.83 -11.01
N HIS A 27 2.86 3.46 -9.86
CA HIS A 27 3.42 2.99 -8.58
C HIS A 27 2.82 1.64 -8.18
N LYS A 28 1.51 1.45 -8.38
CA LYS A 28 0.83 0.16 -8.08
C LYS A 28 1.30 -0.96 -8.99
N GLU A 29 1.43 -0.69 -10.28
CA GLU A 29 1.97 -1.64 -11.27
C GLU A 29 3.42 -2.00 -10.94
N TRP A 30 4.24 -1.02 -10.55
CA TRP A 30 5.62 -1.29 -10.13
C TRP A 30 5.71 -2.17 -8.88
N LEU A 31 4.77 -2.02 -7.94
CA LEU A 31 4.67 -2.84 -6.73
C LEU A 31 4.02 -4.20 -6.97
N GLN A 32 3.49 -4.47 -8.17
CA GLN A 32 2.76 -5.69 -8.46
C GLN A 32 3.65 -6.92 -8.29
N GLY A 33 3.17 -7.89 -7.51
CA GLY A 33 3.86 -9.15 -7.27
C GLY A 33 4.91 -9.11 -6.15
N MET A 34 5.15 -7.96 -5.51
CA MET A 34 5.98 -7.87 -4.30
C MET A 34 5.17 -8.26 -3.05
N GLU A 35 5.83 -8.82 -2.04
CA GLU A 35 5.20 -9.28 -0.77
C GLU A 35 4.96 -8.15 0.25
N TRP A 36 4.34 -7.05 -0.16
CA TRP A 36 3.92 -5.99 0.76
C TRP A 36 2.61 -6.35 1.47
N PHE A 37 2.41 -5.79 2.67
CA PHE A 37 1.20 -6.01 3.47
C PHE A 37 0.10 -4.99 3.15
N ALA A 38 0.47 -3.72 3.06
CA ALA A 38 -0.44 -2.63 2.71
C ALA A 38 0.29 -1.52 1.97
N ILE A 39 -0.47 -0.64 1.34
CA ILE A 39 0.01 0.52 0.59
C ILE A 39 -0.74 1.77 1.02
N GLN A 40 -0.04 2.90 1.08
CA GLN A 40 -0.57 4.19 1.50
C GLN A 40 0.00 5.31 0.62
N GLY A 41 -0.84 6.31 0.35
CA GLY A 41 -0.40 7.56 -0.26
C GLY A 41 -1.56 8.34 -0.85
N HIS A 42 -1.23 9.45 -1.50
CA HIS A 42 -2.22 10.36 -2.09
C HIS A 42 -2.89 9.82 -3.36
N TYR A 43 -2.56 8.60 -3.78
CA TYR A 43 -3.32 7.89 -4.79
C TYR A 43 -4.79 7.72 -4.38
N TRP A 44 -5.06 7.47 -3.09
CA TRP A 44 -6.43 7.56 -2.56
C TRP A 44 -6.74 8.99 -2.14
N ARG A 45 -7.99 9.39 -2.37
CA ARG A 45 -8.49 10.67 -1.90
C ARG A 45 -8.45 10.70 -0.37
N GLU A 46 -7.81 11.72 0.19
CA GLU A 46 -7.89 12.01 1.62
C GLU A 46 -9.32 12.40 2.00
N VAL A 47 -9.84 11.77 3.05
CA VAL A 47 -11.20 11.96 3.56
C VAL A 47 -11.18 12.07 5.08
N SER A 48 -12.16 12.77 5.65
CA SER A 48 -12.32 12.81 7.11
C SER A 48 -12.80 11.47 7.66
N ILE A 49 -12.68 11.26 8.98
CA ILE A 49 -13.17 10.02 9.62
C ILE A 49 -14.68 9.87 9.41
N GLU A 50 -15.44 10.97 9.50
CA GLU A 50 -16.89 10.96 9.30
C GLU A 50 -17.26 10.53 7.89
N GLN A 51 -16.51 11.00 6.88
CA GLN A 51 -16.68 10.59 5.49
C GLN A 51 -16.34 9.11 5.30
N LEU A 52 -15.22 8.65 5.88
CA LEU A 52 -14.77 7.27 5.81
C LEU A 52 -15.76 6.27 6.42
N VAL A 53 -16.48 6.67 7.48
CA VAL A 53 -17.48 5.82 8.16
C VAL A 53 -18.85 5.90 7.50
N ALA A 54 -19.22 7.05 6.94
CA ALA A 54 -20.52 7.26 6.30
C ALA A 54 -20.60 6.64 4.90
N ASP A 55 -19.49 6.68 4.16
CA ASP A 55 -19.31 5.83 3.01
C ASP A 55 -19.14 4.41 3.56
N ASP A 56 -20.22 3.63 3.66
CA ASP A 56 -20.14 2.17 3.80
C ASP A 56 -19.26 1.72 2.63
N ILE A 57 -17.95 1.59 2.88
CA ILE A 57 -16.94 1.45 1.84
C ILE A 57 -17.36 0.20 1.08
N ALA A 58 -17.91 0.40 -0.12
CA ALA A 58 -18.33 -0.68 -0.99
C ALA A 58 -17.09 -1.51 -1.31
N MET A 59 -16.88 -2.54 -0.48
CA MET A 59 -15.89 -3.59 -0.68
C MET A 59 -16.27 -4.42 -1.90
#